data_AF-Q8EDT5-F1
#
_entry.id   AF-Q8EDT5-F1
#
_cell.length_a   1.000
_cell.length_b   1.000
_cell.length_c   1.000
_cell.angle_alpha   90.00
_cell.angle_beta   90.00
_cell.angle_gamma   90.00
#
_symmetry.space_group_name_H-M   'P 1'
#
loop_
_entity.id
_entity.type
_entity.pdbx_description
1 polymer ?
#
loop_
_entity_poly.entity_id
_entity_poly.type
_entity_poly.pdbx_seq_one_letter_code
_entity_poly.pdbx_strand_id
1 'polypeptide(L)' 'MQALAQNGATKTVIFKGKAIEVDLIITNRHGKPFAFDRVAVEVRGGFCLDQMRDDEIIVAPGLIYREMHREVKEA' A
#
# COMPACT_ATOMS: atom_id res chain seq x y z
N MET A 1 1.84 27.15 -9.74
CA MET A 1 1.63 25.69 -9.82
C MET A 1 1.43 25.15 -8.42
N GLN A 2 0.21 24.90 -7.97
CA GLN A 2 -0.05 23.99 -6.84
C GLN A 2 -1.31 23.21 -7.19
N ALA A 3 -1.12 21.94 -7.53
CA ALA A 3 -2.20 21.03 -7.88
C ALA A 3 -3.04 20.74 -6.63
N LEU A 4 -4.35 20.84 -6.81
CA LEU A 4 -5.38 20.53 -5.83
C LEU A 4 -5.13 19.15 -5.21
N ALA A 5 -5.15 19.07 -3.88
CA ALA A 5 -5.41 17.84 -3.16
C ALA A 5 -6.79 17.35 -3.60
N GLN A 6 -6.82 16.41 -4.55
CA GLN A 6 -8.05 15.74 -4.95
C GLN A 6 -8.53 14.92 -3.76
N ASN A 7 -9.78 15.18 -3.37
CA ASN A 7 -10.58 14.39 -2.44
C ASN A 7 -10.16 12.91 -2.46
N GLY A 8 -9.67 12.40 -1.32
CA GLY A 8 -9.24 11.02 -1.16
C GLY A 8 -10.42 10.08 -1.38
N ALA A 9 -10.62 9.64 -2.61
CA ALA A 9 -11.53 8.55 -2.92
C ALA A 9 -10.87 7.28 -2.38
N THR A 10 -11.36 6.80 -1.24
CA THR A 10 -11.01 5.48 -0.70
C THR A 10 -11.30 4.45 -1.78
N LYS A 11 -10.29 3.67 -2.14
CA LYS A 11 -10.40 2.62 -3.16
C LYS A 11 -10.61 1.29 -2.46
N THR A 12 -11.60 0.52 -2.89
CA THR A 12 -11.77 -0.84 -2.39
C THR A 12 -10.86 -1.78 -3.19
N VAL A 13 -10.02 -2.53 -2.48
CA VAL A 13 -9.12 -3.55 -3.05
C VAL A 13 -9.37 -4.89 -2.38
N ILE A 14 -9.22 -5.98 -3.14
CA ILE A 14 -9.36 -7.32 -2.60
C ILE A 14 -7.99 -7.80 -2.14
N PHE A 15 -7.87 -8.11 -0.86
CA PHE A 15 -6.68 -8.67 -0.24
C PHE A 15 -7.01 -10.02 0.39
N LYS A 16 -6.37 -11.10 -0.10
CA LYS A 16 -6.60 -12.48 0.37
C LYS A 16 -8.10 -12.82 0.44
N GLY A 17 -8.87 -12.44 -0.58
CA GLY A 17 -10.32 -12.65 -0.67
C GLY A 17 -11.20 -11.70 0.17
N LYS A 18 -10.61 -10.72 0.88
CA LYS A 18 -11.35 -9.71 1.65
C LYS A 18 -11.26 -8.34 0.99
N ALA A 19 -12.39 -7.67 0.82
CA ALA A 19 -12.42 -6.28 0.40
C ALA A 19 -11.92 -5.39 1.55
N ILE A 20 -10.88 -4.58 1.29
CA ILE A 20 -10.34 -3.58 2.20
C ILE A 20 -10.36 -2.22 1.50
N GLU A 21 -10.62 -1.16 2.25
CA GLU A 21 -10.56 0.21 1.75
C GLU A 21 -9.15 0.76 1.94
N VAL A 22 -8.59 1.39 0.90
CA VAL A 22 -7.24 1.94 0.91
C VAL A 22 -7.23 3.34 0.29
N ASP A 23 -6.45 4.22 0.90
CA ASP A 23 -6.39 5.63 0.47
C ASP A 23 -5.52 5.82 -0.78
N LEU A 24 -4.52 4.94 -0.97
CA LEU A 24 -3.53 5.10 -2.02
C LEU A 24 -3.12 3.75 -2.62
N ILE A 25 -3.05 3.72 -3.95
CA ILE A 25 -2.50 2.61 -4.72
C ILE A 25 -1.40 3.17 -5.61
N ILE A 26 -0.21 2.57 -5.55
CA ILE A 26 0.92 2.89 -6.42
C ILE A 26 1.24 1.70 -7.33
N THR A 27 1.79 1.97 -8.49
CA THR A 27 2.18 0.93 -9.45
C THR A 27 3.68 1.01 -9.68
N ASN A 28 4.38 -0.12 -9.57
CA ASN A 28 5.81 -0.14 -9.86
C ASN A 28 6.10 -0.10 -11.37
N ARG A 29 7.39 -0.02 -11.74
CA ARG A 29 7.85 0.00 -13.14
C ARG A 29 7.43 -1.23 -13.97
N HIS A 30 7.07 -2.34 -13.33
CA HIS A 30 6.63 -3.58 -13.96
C HIS A 30 5.10 -3.68 -14.05
N GLY A 31 4.35 -2.64 -13.68
CA GLY A 31 2.89 -2.64 -13.72
C GLY A 31 2.23 -3.34 -12.53
N LYS A 32 2.99 -3.73 -11.48
CA LYS A 32 2.42 -4.37 -10.29
C LYS A 32 1.83 -3.31 -9.33
N PRO A 33 0.57 -3.44 -8.91
CA PRO A 33 -0.07 -2.53 -7.96
C PRO A 33 0.25 -2.87 -6.50
N PHE A 34 0.43 -1.84 -5.69
CA PHE A 34 0.65 -1.91 -4.25
C PHE A 34 -0.29 -0.95 -3.55
N ALA A 35 -0.97 -1.44 -2.53
CA ALA A 35 -1.86 -0.62 -1.71
C ALA A 35 -1.13 -0.13 -0.46
N PHE A 36 -1.33 1.14 -0.11
CA PHE A 36 -0.86 1.68 1.16
C PHE A 36 -1.59 1.00 2.32
N ASP A 37 -0.83 0.57 3.33
CA ASP A 37 -1.38 -0.04 4.54
C ASP A 37 -1.18 0.86 5.77
N ARG A 38 0.07 1.25 6.06
CA ARG A 38 0.39 2.14 7.19
C ARG A 38 1.75 2.82 7.08
N VAL A 39 1.98 3.80 7.95
CA VAL A 39 3.29 4.41 8.19
C VAL A 39 4.10 3.52 9.14
N ALA A 40 5.38 3.27 8.80
CA ALA A 40 6.31 2.59 9.70
C ALA A 40 6.73 3.52 10.83
N VAL A 41 6.85 2.99 12.05
CA VAL A 41 7.38 3.70 13.20
C VAL A 41 8.90 3.69 13.12
N GLU A 42 9.49 4.88 13.05
CA GLU A 42 10.93 5.06 13.19
C GLU A 42 11.33 4.93 14.65
N VAL A 43 12.24 4.01 14.95
CA VAL A 43 12.77 3.78 16.29
C VAL A 43 14.28 3.92 16.22
N ARG A 44 14.84 4.86 17.00
CA ARG A 44 16.29 5.10 17.08
C ARG A 44 16.96 5.41 15.73
N GLY A 45 16.30 6.18 14.87
CA GLY A 45 16.88 6.60 13.58
C GLY A 45 16.73 5.58 12.45
N GLY A 46 15.89 4.56 12.62
CA GLY A 46 15.68 3.54 11.60
C GLY A 46 14.32 2.84 11.72
N PHE A 47 13.96 2.09 10.69
CA PHE A 47 12.73 1.29 10.66
C PHE A 47 13.06 -0.16 11.02
N CYS A 48 12.62 -0.60 12.20
CA CYS A 48 12.84 -1.98 12.62
C CYS A 48 12.03 -2.94 11.75
N LEU A 49 12.64 -4.01 11.24
CA LEU A 49 11.96 -5.03 10.43
C LEU A 49 10.94 -5.83 11.23
N ASP A 50 11.09 -5.92 12.57
CA ASP A 50 10.16 -6.63 13.45
C ASP A 50 8.72 -6.09 13.39
N GLN A 51 8.53 -4.86 12.89
CA GLN A 51 7.20 -4.27 12.73
C GLN A 51 6.52 -4.68 11.41
N MET A 52 7.25 -5.31 10.50
CA MET A 52 6.75 -5.73 9.20
C MET A 52 6.12 -7.12 9.29
N ARG A 53 5.00 -7.30 8.61
CA ARG A 53 4.44 -8.63 8.33
C ARG A 53 5.10 -9.22 7.09
N ASP A 54 5.01 -10.54 6.94
CA ASP A 54 5.60 -11.25 5.79
C ASP A 54 5.04 -10.82 4.42
N ASP A 55 3.85 -10.22 4.41
CA ASP A 55 3.17 -9.72 3.21
C ASP A 55 3.30 -8.20 2.98
N GLU A 56 4.18 -7.55 3.75
CA GLU A 56 4.40 -6.11 3.71
C GLU A 56 5.75 -5.74 3.08
N ILE A 57 5.76 -4.61 2.39
CA ILE A 57 6.93 -4.12 1.65
C ILE A 57 7.08 -2.62 1.90
N ILE A 58 8.32 -2.17 2.12
CA ILE A 58 8.66 -0.76 2.18
C ILE A 58 9.00 -0.29 0.76
N VAL A 59 8.17 0.59 0.20
CA VAL A 59 8.38 1.13 -1.16
C VAL A 59 9.00 2.54 -1.13
N ALA A 60 8.75 3.28 -0.04
CA ALA A 60 9.35 4.58 0.23
C ALA A 60 9.75 4.66 1.71
N PRO A 61 10.74 5.49 2.09
CA PRO A 61 11.17 5.62 3.49
C PRO A 61 9.97 5.85 4.42
N GLY A 62 9.74 4.92 5.34
CA GLY A 62 8.66 5.03 6.32
C GLY A 62 7.25 4.69 5.84
N LEU A 63 7.04 4.27 4.59
CA LEU A 63 5.72 3.91 4.08
C LEU A 63 5.63 2.41 3.77
N ILE A 64 4.72 1.72 4.47
CA ILE A 64 4.46 0.29 4.30
C ILE A 64 3.31 0.10 3.32
N TYR A 65 3.57 -0.72 2.31
CA TYR A 65 2.63 -1.11 1.28
C TYR A 65 2.44 -2.63 1.28
N ARG A 66 1.33 -3.10 0.71
CA ARG A 66 1.08 -4.52 0.44
C ARG A 66 0.88 -4.77 -1.04
N GLU A 67 1.45 -5.87 -1.55
CA GLU A 67 1.24 -6.28 -2.93
C GLU A 67 -0.23 -6.66 -3.13
N MET A 68 -0.86 -6.08 -4.14
CA MET A 68 -2.21 -6.46 -4.51
C MET A 68 -2.14 -7.65 -5.46
N HIS A 69 -2.54 -8.83 -4.97
CA HIS A 69 -2.79 -9.96 -5.84
C HIS A 69 -4.06 -9.67 -6.64
N ARG A 70 -3.93 -9.45 -7.96
CA ARG A 70 -5.06 -9.50 -8.88
C ARG A 70 -5.62 -10.92 -8.85
N GLU A 71 -6.60 -11.17 -7.99
CA GLU A 71 -7.55 -12.24 -8.26
C GLU A 71 -8.56 -11.70 -9.25
N VAL A 72 -8.35 -12.07 -10.51
CA VAL A 72 -9.36 -11.92 -11.55
C VAL A 72 -10.46 -12.91 -11.20
N LYS A 73 -11.61 -12.41 -10.71
CA LYS A 73 -12.86 -13.13 -10.89
C LYS A 73 -13.53 -12.53 -12.12
N GLU A 74 -13.32 -13.18 -13.25
CA GLU A 74 -14.29 -13.13 -14.34
C GLU A 74 -15.62 -13.66 -13.78
N ALA A 75 -16.67 -12.86 -13.97
CA ALA A 75 -18.06 -13.29 -13.90
C ALA A 75 -18.75 -12.75 -15.15
#